data_AF-A0A0H4VCH9-F1
#
_entry.id   AF-A0A0H4VCH9-F1
#
_cell.length_a   1.000
_cell.length_b   1.000
_cell.length_c   1.000
_cell.angle_alpha   90.00
_cell.angle_beta   90.00
_cell.angle_gamma   90.00
#
_symmetry.space_group_name_H-M   'P 1'
#
loop_
_entity.id
_entity.type
_entity.pdbx_description
1 polymer ?
#
loop_
_entity_poly.entity_id
_entity_poly.type
_entity_poly.pdbx_seq_one_letter_code
_entity_poly.pdbx_strand_id
1 'polypeptide(L)'
;MTRTRKGWPIAPPSDAGLVILLIGIALLLAGRVWLVENPQHNPWAPLDLRDPVGLATVAKLAALQDDIPTCHAVLNRSEIGFTALDPAREGECLRSDRIIPTDLSLAPSTAQMTCPVAAGFALWLRHGVQPAAQENLGSPVQRIEQLGTYSCRRMYGAESGRWSEHATGNAIDISAFILADGQRISLLQHWNGDGPEARFLREVRDAACASFGAVLSPDYNAAHANHFHLDQGRSPGIGACR
;
A
#
# COMPACT_ATOMS: atom_id res chain seq x y z
N MET A 1 65.62 19.54 -7.23
CA MET A 1 65.79 18.13 -6.82
C MET A 1 64.73 17.77 -5.80
N THR A 2 63.91 16.80 -6.15
CA THR A 2 62.65 16.38 -5.53
C THR A 2 62.88 15.66 -4.19
N ARG A 3 62.21 16.13 -3.14
CA ARG A 3 62.20 15.52 -1.80
C ARG A 3 61.31 14.26 -1.85
N THR A 4 61.91 13.07 -1.91
CA THR A 4 61.18 11.80 -1.85
C THR A 4 60.61 11.61 -0.44
N ARG A 5 59.28 11.57 -0.33
CA ARG A 5 58.59 11.22 0.93
C ARG A 5 58.86 9.74 1.22
N LYS A 6 59.60 9.47 2.30
CA LYS A 6 59.85 8.13 2.83
C LYS A 6 58.54 7.60 3.42
N GLY A 7 57.86 6.68 2.72
CA GLY A 7 56.63 6.06 3.22
C GLY A 7 56.93 5.22 4.47
N TRP A 8 56.14 5.38 5.53
CA TRP A 8 56.22 4.53 6.71
C TRP A 8 55.64 3.14 6.43
N PRO A 9 56.26 2.06 6.93
CA PRO A 9 55.73 0.71 6.78
C PRO A 9 54.45 0.57 7.61
N ILE A 10 53.36 0.20 6.95
CA ILE A 10 52.11 -0.15 7.61
C ILE A 10 52.31 -1.52 8.26
N ALA A 11 52.24 -1.61 9.59
CA ALA A 11 52.33 -2.88 10.28
C ALA A 11 51.14 -3.79 9.87
N PRO A 12 51.35 -5.10 9.65
CA PRO A 12 50.27 -6.01 9.29
C PRO A 12 49.22 -6.07 10.43
N PRO A 13 47.93 -6.28 10.10
CA PRO A 13 46.89 -6.41 11.12
C PRO A 13 47.23 -7.56 12.06
N SER A 14 46.98 -7.38 13.37
CA SER A 14 47.08 -8.47 14.33
C SER A 14 46.09 -9.59 13.98
N ASP A 15 46.35 -10.84 14.40
CA ASP A 15 45.45 -11.96 14.16
C ASP A 15 44.03 -11.67 14.67
N ALA A 16 43.90 -10.97 15.79
CA ALA A 16 42.62 -10.47 16.30
C ALA A 16 41.95 -9.46 15.35
N GLY A 17 42.71 -8.54 14.77
CA GLY A 17 42.22 -7.60 13.76
C GLY A 17 41.76 -8.29 12.48
N LEU A 18 42.47 -9.33 12.02
CA LEU A 18 42.08 -10.14 10.87
C LEU A 18 40.78 -10.92 11.15
N VAL A 19 40.67 -11.55 12.32
CA VAL A 19 39.46 -12.27 12.72
C VAL A 19 38.25 -11.34 12.80
N ILE A 20 38.39 -10.15 13.41
CA ILE A 20 37.32 -9.15 13.46
C ILE A 20 36.90 -8.72 12.06
N LEU A 21 37.86 -8.47 11.16
CA LEU A 21 37.56 -8.12 9.77
C LEU A 21 36.80 -9.24 9.05
N LEU A 22 37.23 -10.49 9.20
CA LEU A 22 36.57 -11.64 8.59
C LEU A 22 35.15 -11.85 9.13
N ILE A 23 34.94 -11.69 10.44
CA ILE A 23 33.60 -11.72 11.05
C ILE A 23 32.74 -10.58 10.50
N GLY A 24 33.29 -9.37 10.40
CA GLY A 24 32.58 -8.23 9.81
C GLY A 24 32.16 -8.48 8.35
N ILE A 25 33.06 -9.04 7.53
CA ILE A 25 32.75 -9.42 6.14
C ILE A 25 31.67 -10.52 6.11
N ALA A 26 31.78 -11.55 6.95
CA ALA A 26 30.80 -12.63 7.02
C ALA A 26 29.40 -12.10 7.41
N LEU A 27 29.31 -11.20 8.38
CA LEU A 27 28.06 -10.54 8.77
C LEU A 27 27.49 -9.66 7.65
N LEU A 28 28.33 -8.91 6.95
CA LEU A 28 27.91 -8.11 5.80
C LEU A 28 27.37 -8.98 4.66
N LEU A 29 28.05 -10.09 4.35
CA LEU A 29 27.60 -11.04 3.34
C LEU A 29 26.30 -11.73 3.75
N ALA A 30 26.19 -12.18 5.00
CA ALA A 30 24.97 -12.77 5.53
C ALA A 30 23.79 -11.78 5.48
N GLY A 31 24.01 -10.52 5.88
CA GLY A 31 23.00 -9.48 5.78
C GLY A 31 22.60 -9.17 4.33
N ARG A 32 23.56 -9.18 3.40
CA ARG A 32 23.28 -9.02 1.95
C ARG A 32 22.43 -10.17 1.41
N VAL A 33 22.76 -11.42 1.73
CA VAL A 33 21.99 -12.60 1.31
C VAL A 33 20.57 -12.53 1.87
N TRP A 34 20.43 -12.22 3.17
CA TRP A 34 19.13 -12.09 3.81
C TRP A 34 18.25 -11.01 3.14
N LEU A 35 18.82 -9.87 2.72
CA LEU A 35 18.07 -8.83 1.99
C LEU A 35 17.69 -9.22 0.55
N VAL A 36 18.41 -10.15 -0.07
CA VAL A 36 18.04 -10.71 -1.37
C VAL A 36 16.91 -11.71 -1.22
N GLU A 37 16.94 -12.53 -0.17
CA GLU A 37 15.89 -13.50 0.16
C GLU A 37 14.63 -12.83 0.74
N ASN A 38 14.76 -11.60 1.25
CA ASN A 38 13.66 -10.84 1.85
C ASN A 38 13.50 -9.45 1.19
N PRO A 39 13.08 -9.41 -0.09
CA PRO A 39 12.97 -8.19 -0.88
C PRO A 39 12.03 -7.12 -0.29
N GLN A 40 11.06 -7.52 0.54
CA GLN A 40 10.16 -6.61 1.27
C GLN A 40 10.86 -5.72 2.29
N HIS A 41 12.05 -6.10 2.75
CA HIS A 41 12.89 -5.30 3.63
C HIS A 41 13.97 -4.50 2.88
N ASN A 42 14.19 -4.79 1.59
CA ASN A 42 15.21 -4.17 0.77
C ASN A 42 14.65 -3.00 -0.05
N PRO A 43 15.03 -1.74 0.22
CA PRO A 43 14.48 -0.58 -0.47
C PRO A 43 14.86 -0.51 -1.97
N TRP A 44 15.90 -1.23 -2.39
CA TRP A 44 16.36 -1.25 -3.79
C TRP A 44 15.88 -2.46 -4.58
N ALA A 45 15.30 -3.47 -3.93
CA ALA A 45 14.68 -4.58 -4.65
C ALA A 45 13.41 -4.08 -5.37
N PRO A 46 13.05 -4.59 -6.55
CA PRO A 46 11.74 -4.31 -7.13
C PRO A 46 10.61 -4.66 -6.16
N LEU A 47 9.51 -3.88 -6.17
CA LEU A 47 8.32 -4.22 -5.39
C LEU A 47 7.53 -5.33 -6.11
N ASP A 48 7.22 -6.41 -5.42
CA ASP A 48 6.24 -7.42 -5.84
C ASP A 48 5.15 -7.47 -4.76
N LEU A 49 3.88 -7.32 -5.17
CA LEU A 49 2.75 -7.27 -4.23
C LEU A 49 2.41 -8.64 -3.65
N ARG A 50 3.05 -9.72 -4.14
CA ARG A 50 2.95 -11.07 -3.56
C ARG A 50 3.87 -11.26 -2.36
N ASP A 51 4.96 -10.48 -2.28
CA ASP A 51 5.86 -10.52 -1.13
C ASP A 51 5.11 -10.04 0.13
N PRO A 52 5.43 -10.58 1.33
CA PRO A 52 4.87 -10.11 2.58
C PRO A 52 5.12 -8.61 2.81
N VAL A 53 4.29 -7.97 3.63
CA VAL A 53 4.54 -6.59 4.05
C VAL A 53 5.80 -6.54 4.92
N GLY A 54 6.75 -5.67 4.55
CA GLY A 54 8.03 -5.51 5.23
C GLY A 54 8.42 -4.04 5.43
N LEU A 55 9.62 -3.86 5.97
CA LEU A 55 10.16 -2.55 6.39
C LEU A 55 10.26 -1.54 5.24
N ALA A 56 10.45 -1.99 4.00
CA ALA A 56 10.56 -1.12 2.83
C ALA A 56 9.25 -1.00 2.05
N THR A 57 8.22 -1.80 2.34
CA THR A 57 7.00 -1.90 1.52
C THR A 57 6.26 -0.56 1.40
N VAL A 58 6.06 0.14 2.52
CA VAL A 58 5.36 1.44 2.54
C VAL A 58 6.09 2.47 1.67
N ALA A 59 7.42 2.57 1.81
CA ALA A 59 8.22 3.50 1.03
C ALA A 59 8.21 3.15 -0.47
N LYS A 60 8.28 1.87 -0.80
CA LYS A 60 8.18 1.36 -2.18
C LYS A 60 6.83 1.67 -2.82
N LEU A 61 5.73 1.49 -2.09
CA LEU A 61 4.39 1.84 -2.55
C LEU A 61 4.24 3.35 -2.77
N ALA A 62 4.71 4.15 -1.81
CA ALA A 62 4.63 5.60 -1.91
C ALA A 62 5.37 6.15 -3.14
N ALA A 63 6.52 5.55 -3.49
CA ALA A 63 7.28 5.92 -4.68
C ALA A 63 6.53 5.69 -6.01
N LEU A 64 5.47 4.87 -6.02
CA LEU A 64 4.68 4.63 -7.24
C LEU A 64 3.84 5.85 -7.65
N GLN A 65 3.55 6.76 -6.72
CA GLN A 65 2.75 7.96 -6.99
C GLN A 65 3.43 8.89 -8.00
N ASP A 66 4.76 8.91 -8.01
CA ASP A 66 5.58 9.78 -8.85
C ASP A 66 6.04 9.09 -10.17
N ASP A 67 5.78 7.77 -10.32
CA ASP A 67 6.23 6.97 -11.47
C ASP A 67 5.18 5.92 -11.88
N ILE A 68 4.20 6.37 -12.66
CA ILE A 68 3.10 5.54 -13.17
C ILE A 68 3.59 4.38 -14.07
N PRO A 69 4.57 4.57 -14.99
CA PRO A 69 5.17 3.46 -15.72
C PRO A 69 5.73 2.36 -14.80
N THR A 70 6.44 2.73 -13.75
CA THR A 70 6.92 1.77 -12.74
C THR A 70 5.76 1.13 -11.99
N CYS A 71 4.70 1.87 -11.66
CA CYS A 71 3.49 1.31 -11.05
C CYS A 71 2.85 0.22 -11.93
N HIS A 72 2.67 0.47 -13.23
CA HIS A 72 2.17 -0.56 -14.15
C HIS A 72 3.09 -1.78 -14.21
N ALA A 73 4.41 -1.59 -14.18
CA ALA A 73 5.36 -2.69 -14.12
C ALA A 73 5.25 -3.50 -12.82
N VAL A 74 4.92 -2.87 -11.69
CA VAL A 74 4.61 -3.56 -10.42
C VAL A 74 3.35 -4.41 -10.55
N LEU A 75 2.25 -3.86 -11.08
CA LEU A 75 1.01 -4.62 -11.27
C LEU A 75 1.24 -5.84 -12.15
N ASN A 76 1.92 -5.67 -13.29
CA ASN A 76 2.25 -6.77 -14.20
C ASN A 76 3.12 -7.84 -13.55
N ARG A 77 4.20 -7.45 -12.86
CA ARG A 77 5.11 -8.38 -12.16
C ARG A 77 4.39 -9.17 -11.07
N SER A 78 3.44 -8.51 -10.39
CA SER A 78 2.68 -9.10 -9.29
C SER A 78 1.45 -9.87 -9.77
N GLU A 79 1.30 -10.04 -11.09
CA GLU A 79 0.19 -10.74 -11.74
C GLU A 79 -1.18 -10.16 -11.36
N ILE A 80 -1.26 -8.82 -11.27
CA ILE A 80 -2.51 -8.09 -11.06
C ILE A 80 -3.00 -7.56 -12.40
N GLY A 81 -4.08 -8.14 -12.91
CA GLY A 81 -4.73 -7.73 -14.14
C GLY A 81 -5.41 -6.36 -14.02
N PHE A 82 -5.22 -5.53 -15.04
CA PHE A 82 -5.85 -4.22 -15.16
C PHE A 82 -6.05 -3.81 -16.63
N THR A 83 -7.01 -2.94 -16.87
CA THR A 83 -7.20 -2.24 -18.14
C THR A 83 -6.87 -0.77 -17.95
N ALA A 84 -5.86 -0.27 -18.65
CA ALA A 84 -5.56 1.15 -18.70
C ALA A 84 -6.58 1.89 -19.59
N LEU A 85 -6.95 3.10 -19.17
CA LEU A 85 -7.87 3.98 -19.88
C LEU A 85 -7.17 5.28 -20.23
N ASP A 86 -7.65 5.94 -21.29
CA ASP A 86 -7.17 7.28 -21.64
C ASP A 86 -7.39 8.27 -20.50
N PRO A 87 -6.56 9.33 -20.38
CA PRO A 87 -6.82 10.42 -19.45
C PRO A 87 -8.22 11.00 -19.63
N ALA A 88 -8.80 11.49 -18.54
CA ALA A 88 -10.09 12.16 -18.59
C ALA A 88 -10.12 13.39 -17.69
N ARG A 89 -11.07 14.29 -17.98
CA ARG A 89 -11.23 15.58 -17.30
C ARG A 89 -10.02 16.49 -17.51
N GLU A 90 -10.09 17.68 -16.94
CA GLU A 90 -9.09 18.73 -17.09
C GLU A 90 -8.94 19.49 -15.77
N GLY A 91 -7.88 20.31 -15.67
CA GLY A 91 -7.60 21.13 -14.49
C GLY A 91 -7.38 20.31 -13.23
N GLU A 92 -7.90 20.80 -12.10
CA GLU A 92 -7.73 20.21 -10.76
C GLU A 92 -8.36 18.82 -10.59
N CYS A 93 -9.22 18.43 -11.51
CA CYS A 93 -9.87 17.12 -11.54
C CYS A 93 -9.33 16.23 -12.67
N LEU A 94 -8.21 16.61 -13.29
CA LEU A 94 -7.52 15.81 -14.28
C LEU A 94 -7.21 14.43 -13.69
N ARG A 95 -7.62 13.40 -14.41
CA ARG A 95 -7.32 12.00 -14.11
C ARG A 95 -6.36 11.50 -15.17
N SER A 96 -5.08 11.81 -14.99
CA SER A 96 -4.01 11.43 -15.92
C SER A 96 -3.69 9.94 -15.89
N ASP A 97 -3.95 9.29 -14.75
CA ASP A 97 -3.80 7.85 -14.55
C ASP A 97 -5.17 7.25 -14.20
N ARG A 98 -5.61 6.30 -15.02
CA ARG A 98 -6.91 5.66 -14.91
C ARG A 98 -6.79 4.20 -15.31
N ILE A 99 -7.06 3.32 -14.35
CA ILE A 99 -7.14 1.89 -14.61
C ILE A 99 -8.42 1.28 -14.02
N ILE A 100 -8.87 0.18 -14.61
CA ILE A 100 -9.89 -0.72 -14.07
C ILE A 100 -9.18 -2.04 -13.71
N PRO A 101 -9.11 -2.43 -12.42
CA PRO A 101 -8.63 -3.75 -12.05
C PRO A 101 -9.55 -4.85 -12.59
N THR A 102 -9.00 -5.91 -13.19
CA THR A 102 -9.81 -7.00 -13.78
C THR A 102 -9.98 -8.19 -12.85
N ASP A 103 -9.05 -8.36 -11.91
CA ASP A 103 -9.01 -9.53 -11.04
C ASP A 103 -9.64 -9.26 -9.66
N LEU A 104 -10.06 -8.01 -9.44
CA LEU A 104 -10.74 -7.59 -8.22
C LEU A 104 -12.26 -7.65 -8.41
N SER A 105 -12.92 -8.46 -7.59
CA SER A 105 -14.37 -8.54 -7.54
C SER A 105 -14.93 -7.36 -6.72
N LEU A 106 -15.11 -6.22 -7.41
CA LEU A 106 -15.71 -5.01 -6.83
C LEU A 106 -17.17 -4.86 -7.23
N ALA A 107 -17.97 -4.27 -6.34
CA ALA A 107 -19.35 -3.90 -6.59
C ALA A 107 -19.60 -2.43 -6.24
N PRO A 108 -19.91 -1.55 -7.21
CA PRO A 108 -19.89 -1.77 -8.67
C PRO A 108 -18.53 -2.20 -9.24
N SER A 109 -18.54 -2.98 -10.34
CA SER A 109 -17.33 -3.55 -10.96
C SER A 109 -16.50 -2.58 -11.81
N THR A 110 -17.04 -1.40 -12.10
CA THR A 110 -16.41 -0.39 -12.97
C THR A 110 -15.61 0.66 -12.20
N ALA A 111 -15.10 0.31 -11.02
CA ALA A 111 -14.28 1.20 -10.21
C ALA A 111 -13.00 1.58 -10.98
N GLN A 112 -12.88 2.86 -11.33
CA GLN A 112 -11.71 3.39 -12.03
C GLN A 112 -10.85 4.16 -11.04
N MET A 113 -9.60 3.77 -10.86
CA MET A 113 -8.68 4.35 -9.88
C MET A 113 -7.32 4.62 -10.52
N THR A 114 -6.45 5.33 -9.81
CA THR A 114 -5.03 5.42 -10.18
C THR A 114 -4.35 4.07 -9.94
N CYS A 115 -3.28 3.76 -10.66
CA CYS A 115 -2.45 2.59 -10.46
C CYS A 115 -1.94 2.46 -9.02
N PRO A 116 -1.44 3.52 -8.35
CA PRO A 116 -1.01 3.43 -6.95
C PRO A 116 -2.14 2.97 -6.01
N VAL A 117 -3.38 3.44 -6.21
CA VAL A 117 -4.54 2.95 -5.43
C VAL A 117 -4.77 1.46 -5.67
N ALA A 118 -4.71 0.99 -6.92
CA ALA A 118 -4.87 -0.43 -7.21
C ALA A 118 -3.74 -1.29 -6.64
N ALA A 119 -2.50 -0.80 -6.66
CA ALA A 119 -1.36 -1.50 -6.07
C ALA A 119 -1.52 -1.64 -4.56
N GLY A 120 -1.86 -0.55 -3.87
CA GLY A 120 -2.19 -0.56 -2.44
C GLY A 120 -3.38 -1.49 -2.13
N PHE A 121 -4.43 -1.44 -2.96
CA PHE A 121 -5.60 -2.30 -2.80
C PHE A 121 -5.27 -3.78 -2.94
N ALA A 122 -4.49 -4.17 -3.95
CA ALA A 122 -4.09 -5.55 -4.16
C ALA A 122 -3.22 -6.08 -3.00
N LEU A 123 -2.28 -5.26 -2.50
CA LEU A 123 -1.47 -5.60 -1.33
C LEU A 123 -2.34 -5.77 -0.08
N TRP A 124 -3.23 -4.82 0.18
CA TRP A 124 -4.17 -4.84 1.31
C TRP A 124 -5.12 -6.04 1.25
N LEU A 125 -5.67 -6.35 0.08
CA LEU A 125 -6.54 -7.50 -0.10
C LEU A 125 -5.81 -8.80 0.22
N ARG A 126 -4.59 -8.97 -0.31
CA ARG A 126 -3.79 -10.20 -0.15
C ARG A 126 -3.32 -10.41 1.28
N HIS A 127 -2.77 -9.38 1.93
CA HIS A 127 -2.05 -9.52 3.19
C HIS A 127 -2.81 -9.00 4.41
N GLY A 128 -3.90 -8.25 4.21
CA GLY A 128 -4.76 -7.75 5.28
C GLY A 128 -6.14 -8.40 5.28
N VAL A 129 -6.89 -8.22 4.19
CA VAL A 129 -8.30 -8.63 4.11
C VAL A 129 -8.48 -10.15 4.14
N GLN A 130 -7.78 -10.89 3.28
CA GLN A 130 -7.98 -12.34 3.20
C GLN A 130 -7.52 -13.08 4.47
N PRO A 131 -6.36 -12.77 5.07
CA PRO A 131 -5.96 -13.37 6.34
C PRO A 131 -6.95 -13.05 7.47
N ALA A 132 -7.34 -11.78 7.62
CA ALA A 132 -8.28 -11.36 8.66
C ALA A 132 -9.66 -12.03 8.50
N ALA A 133 -10.14 -12.19 7.26
CA ALA A 133 -11.39 -12.88 6.98
C ALA A 133 -11.31 -14.37 7.35
N GLN A 134 -10.20 -15.03 7.01
CA GLN A 134 -9.99 -16.42 7.36
C GLN A 134 -9.90 -16.63 8.88
N GLU A 135 -9.20 -15.73 9.59
CA GLU A 135 -9.01 -15.82 11.04
C GLU A 135 -10.29 -15.54 11.82
N ASN A 136 -10.99 -14.45 11.49
CA ASN A 136 -12.15 -14.01 12.26
C ASN A 136 -13.45 -14.69 11.82
N LEU A 137 -13.61 -14.96 10.53
CA LEU A 137 -14.88 -15.35 9.93
C LEU A 137 -14.86 -16.78 9.36
N GLY A 138 -13.68 -17.39 9.22
CA GLY A 138 -13.53 -18.74 8.67
C GLY A 138 -13.86 -18.87 7.19
N SER A 139 -14.09 -17.76 6.48
CA SER A 139 -14.53 -17.71 5.08
C SER A 139 -13.83 -16.56 4.36
N PRO A 140 -13.27 -16.78 3.15
CA PRO A 140 -12.56 -15.73 2.42
C PRO A 140 -13.54 -14.70 1.86
N VAL A 141 -13.03 -13.48 1.65
CA VAL A 141 -13.78 -12.43 0.93
C VAL A 141 -13.81 -12.77 -0.56
N GLN A 142 -15.01 -12.84 -1.14
CA GLN A 142 -15.23 -13.09 -2.56
C GLN A 142 -15.56 -11.82 -3.35
N ARG A 143 -16.15 -10.80 -2.70
CA ARG A 143 -16.51 -9.53 -3.34
C ARG A 143 -16.46 -8.39 -2.35
N ILE A 144 -16.10 -7.20 -2.81
CA ILE A 144 -16.05 -5.98 -1.96
C ILE A 144 -17.01 -4.94 -2.53
N GLU A 145 -17.85 -4.37 -1.68
CA GLU A 145 -18.74 -3.27 -2.03
C GLU A 145 -18.03 -1.92 -1.83
N GLN A 146 -18.10 -1.05 -2.84
CA GLN A 146 -17.48 0.26 -2.87
C GLN A 146 -18.49 1.35 -3.22
N LEU A 147 -18.26 2.57 -2.72
CA LEU A 147 -19.17 3.72 -2.90
C LEU A 147 -18.69 4.71 -3.96
N GLY A 148 -17.45 4.59 -4.39
CA GLY A 148 -16.91 5.34 -5.52
C GLY A 148 -15.40 5.51 -5.44
N THR A 149 -14.84 5.90 -6.57
CA THR A 149 -13.42 6.27 -6.69
C THR A 149 -13.23 7.71 -7.12
N TYR A 150 -14.23 8.33 -7.77
CA TYR A 150 -14.12 9.67 -8.34
C TYR A 150 -15.26 10.61 -7.92
N SER A 151 -14.87 11.80 -7.48
CA SER A 151 -15.75 12.92 -7.15
C SER A 151 -14.94 14.22 -7.23
N CYS A 152 -15.17 15.01 -8.29
CA CYS A 152 -14.48 16.29 -8.50
C CYS A 152 -15.00 17.35 -7.53
N ARG A 153 -14.39 17.41 -6.34
CA ARG A 153 -14.75 18.34 -5.27
C ARG A 153 -13.58 18.63 -4.34
N ARG A 154 -13.68 19.74 -3.62
CA ARG A 154 -12.79 20.02 -2.49
C ARG A 154 -13.13 19.16 -1.28
N MET A 155 -12.18 19.06 -0.36
CA MET A 155 -12.38 18.38 0.92
C MET A 155 -13.60 18.97 1.66
N TYR A 156 -14.38 18.09 2.29
CA TYR A 156 -15.62 18.44 3.01
C TYR A 156 -16.67 19.22 2.19
N GLY A 157 -16.54 19.27 0.86
CA GLY A 157 -17.45 20.05 -0.01
C GLY A 157 -17.26 21.57 0.11
N ALA A 158 -16.11 22.03 0.63
CA ALA A 158 -15.83 23.45 0.80
C ALA A 158 -15.69 24.20 -0.54
N GLU A 159 -15.97 25.51 -0.55
CA GLU A 159 -15.79 26.36 -1.74
C GLU A 159 -14.30 26.65 -2.04
N SER A 160 -13.46 26.63 -1.00
CA SER A 160 -12.01 26.88 -1.08
C SER A 160 -11.21 25.85 -0.28
N GLY A 161 -9.88 25.84 -0.42
CA GLY A 161 -8.99 24.91 0.30
C GLY A 161 -8.57 23.68 -0.50
N ARG A 162 -8.13 22.62 0.16
CA ARG A 162 -7.52 21.44 -0.50
C ARG A 162 -8.54 20.65 -1.32
N TRP A 163 -8.09 20.12 -2.47
CA TRP A 163 -8.85 19.16 -3.27
C TRP A 163 -8.86 17.77 -2.61
N SER A 164 -9.97 17.04 -2.75
CA SER A 164 -10.05 15.64 -2.31
C SER A 164 -9.21 14.74 -3.21
N GLU A 165 -8.71 13.63 -2.67
CA GLU A 165 -8.07 12.58 -3.48
C GLU A 165 -9.04 11.90 -4.47
N HIS A 166 -10.35 11.92 -4.18
CA HIS A 166 -11.36 11.53 -5.17
C HIS A 166 -11.42 12.45 -6.39
N ALA A 167 -10.92 13.67 -6.32
CA ALA A 167 -10.98 14.60 -7.46
C ALA A 167 -10.15 14.09 -8.66
N THR A 168 -9.11 13.31 -8.40
CA THR A 168 -8.21 12.73 -9.41
C THR A 168 -8.37 11.22 -9.55
N GLY A 169 -9.23 10.59 -8.73
CA GLY A 169 -9.39 9.14 -8.69
C GLY A 169 -8.32 8.43 -7.85
N ASN A 170 -7.61 9.17 -6.99
CA ASN A 170 -6.56 8.69 -6.10
C ASN A 170 -7.10 8.18 -4.74
N ALA A 171 -8.37 7.77 -4.71
CA ALA A 171 -9.04 7.25 -3.54
C ALA A 171 -10.13 6.23 -3.91
N ILE A 172 -10.52 5.40 -2.94
CA ILE A 172 -11.66 4.49 -3.02
C ILE A 172 -12.37 4.40 -1.66
N ASP A 173 -13.70 4.38 -1.69
CA ASP A 173 -14.53 4.21 -0.50
C ASP A 173 -15.10 2.78 -0.44
N ILE A 174 -14.87 2.04 0.66
CA ILE A 174 -15.27 0.64 0.84
C ILE A 174 -16.34 0.51 1.93
N SER A 175 -17.50 -0.06 1.61
CA SER A 175 -18.65 -0.12 2.53
C SER A 175 -18.96 -1.50 3.09
N ALA A 176 -18.57 -2.58 2.40
CA ALA A 176 -18.80 -3.94 2.87
C ALA A 176 -17.90 -4.99 2.19
N PHE A 177 -17.81 -6.15 2.82
CA PHE A 177 -17.15 -7.36 2.33
C PHE A 177 -18.19 -8.48 2.22
N ILE A 178 -18.20 -9.17 1.09
CA ILE A 178 -19.06 -10.33 0.84
C ILE A 178 -18.17 -11.56 0.85
N LEU A 179 -18.46 -12.49 1.75
CA LEU A 179 -17.71 -13.72 1.92
C LEU A 179 -18.16 -14.79 0.91
N ALA A 180 -17.33 -15.81 0.71
CA ALA A 180 -17.62 -16.93 -0.18
C ALA A 180 -18.83 -17.78 0.26
N ASP A 181 -19.18 -17.76 1.54
CA ASP A 181 -20.37 -18.41 2.10
C ASP A 181 -21.64 -17.53 2.02
N GLY A 182 -21.53 -16.34 1.42
CA GLY A 182 -22.63 -15.41 1.18
C GLY A 182 -22.89 -14.40 2.29
N GLN A 183 -22.15 -14.46 3.41
CA GLN A 183 -22.29 -13.45 4.47
C GLN A 183 -21.85 -12.07 3.97
N ARG A 184 -22.58 -11.04 4.38
CA ARG A 184 -22.28 -9.64 4.07
C ARG A 184 -21.87 -8.90 5.33
N ILE A 185 -20.60 -8.52 5.41
CA ILE A 185 -20.03 -7.77 6.51
C ILE A 185 -19.91 -6.30 6.12
N SER A 186 -20.84 -5.46 6.58
CA SER A 186 -20.84 -4.02 6.29
C SER A 186 -20.39 -3.17 7.48
N LEU A 187 -19.71 -2.05 7.18
CA LEU A 187 -19.24 -1.11 8.20
C LEU A 187 -20.39 -0.57 9.04
N LEU A 188 -21.45 -0.12 8.36
CA LEU A 188 -22.61 0.49 9.01
C LEU A 188 -23.27 -0.43 10.06
N GLN A 189 -23.31 -1.75 9.81
CA GLN A 189 -24.00 -2.70 10.68
C GLN A 189 -23.09 -3.28 11.76
N HIS A 190 -21.80 -3.51 11.46
CA HIS A 190 -20.95 -4.35 12.30
C HIS A 190 -19.83 -3.58 13.01
N TRP A 191 -19.54 -2.32 12.65
CA TRP A 191 -18.40 -1.59 13.21
C TRP A 191 -18.43 -1.48 14.75
N ASN A 192 -19.59 -1.12 15.31
CA ASN A 192 -19.77 -0.89 16.74
C ASN A 192 -20.03 -2.19 17.54
N GLY A 193 -19.86 -3.36 16.93
CA GLY A 193 -20.00 -4.64 17.60
C GLY A 193 -18.73 -5.11 18.32
N ASP A 194 -18.88 -6.20 19.07
CA ASP A 194 -17.78 -6.92 19.73
C ASP A 194 -17.55 -8.33 19.13
N GLY A 195 -18.37 -8.69 18.14
CA GLY A 195 -18.34 -9.98 17.45
C GLY A 195 -17.17 -10.14 16.47
N PRO A 196 -17.06 -11.33 15.85
CA PRO A 196 -16.04 -11.61 14.84
C PRO A 196 -16.04 -10.62 13.67
N GLU A 197 -17.20 -10.15 13.24
CA GLU A 197 -17.37 -9.19 12.15
C GLU A 197 -16.73 -7.84 12.49
N ALA A 198 -16.90 -7.37 13.72
CA ALA A 198 -16.32 -6.11 14.17
C ALA A 198 -14.80 -6.20 14.32
N ARG A 199 -14.29 -7.34 14.82
CA ARG A 199 -12.85 -7.62 14.90
C ARG A 199 -12.22 -7.67 13.52
N PHE A 200 -12.84 -8.39 12.58
CA PHE A 200 -12.45 -8.41 11.17
C PHE A 200 -12.35 -7.00 10.60
N LEU A 201 -13.37 -6.16 10.77
CA LEU A 201 -13.35 -4.79 10.24
C LEU A 201 -12.23 -3.94 10.85
N ARG A 202 -11.97 -4.04 12.16
CA ARG A 202 -10.90 -3.29 12.83
C ARG A 202 -9.52 -3.73 12.37
N GLU A 203 -9.30 -5.04 12.23
CA GLU A 203 -8.04 -5.61 11.74
C GLU A 203 -7.78 -5.22 10.28
N VAL A 204 -8.82 -5.28 9.44
CA VAL A 204 -8.75 -4.88 8.04
C VAL A 204 -8.47 -3.37 7.89
N ARG A 205 -9.04 -2.51 8.75
CA ARG A 205 -8.67 -1.09 8.82
C ARG A 205 -7.17 -0.94 9.14
N ASP A 206 -6.68 -1.61 10.18
CA ASP A 206 -5.29 -1.47 10.62
C ASP A 206 -4.31 -1.94 9.54
N ALA A 207 -4.61 -3.05 8.87
CA ALA A 207 -3.81 -3.55 7.76
C ALA A 207 -3.78 -2.57 6.57
N ALA A 208 -4.85 -1.79 6.34
CA ALA A 208 -4.89 -0.80 5.26
C ALA A 208 -3.83 0.28 5.43
N CYS A 209 -3.43 0.61 6.67
CA CYS A 209 -2.45 1.66 6.94
C CYS A 209 -1.02 1.33 6.47
N ALA A 210 -0.74 0.06 6.13
CA ALA A 210 0.51 -0.33 5.48
C ALA A 210 0.48 -0.18 3.94
N SER A 211 -0.70 0.07 3.36
CA SER A 211 -0.93 0.10 1.90
C SER A 211 -1.39 1.44 1.36
N PHE A 212 -1.94 2.29 2.23
CA PHE A 212 -2.55 3.57 1.87
C PHE A 212 -1.91 4.71 2.65
N GLY A 213 -1.87 5.88 2.01
CA GLY A 213 -1.39 7.11 2.62
C GLY A 213 -2.32 7.55 3.74
N ALA A 214 -3.64 7.51 3.51
CA ALA A 214 -4.65 7.73 4.54
C ALA A 214 -5.76 6.69 4.51
N VAL A 215 -6.24 6.37 5.71
CA VAL A 215 -7.31 5.43 6.03
C VAL A 215 -8.22 6.13 7.02
N LEU A 216 -9.45 6.45 6.59
CA LEU A 216 -10.48 7.03 7.46
C LEU A 216 -11.60 6.01 7.65
N SER A 217 -11.89 5.71 8.91
CA SER A 217 -12.90 4.75 9.33
C SER A 217 -14.09 5.45 10.00
N PRO A 218 -15.13 4.70 10.42
CA PRO A 218 -16.21 5.26 11.23
C PRO A 218 -15.73 5.97 12.52
N ASP A 219 -14.54 5.63 13.03
CA ASP A 219 -13.95 6.31 14.20
C ASP A 219 -13.40 7.71 13.86
N TYR A 220 -13.20 8.03 12.58
CA TYR A 220 -12.69 9.35 12.17
C TYR A 220 -13.74 10.46 12.34
N ASN A 221 -14.95 10.27 11.78
CA ASN A 221 -16.11 11.15 11.99
C ASN A 221 -17.39 10.55 11.40
N ALA A 222 -18.53 11.22 11.66
CA ALA A 222 -19.85 10.79 11.20
C ALA A 222 -20.00 10.63 9.67
N ALA A 223 -19.21 11.36 8.86
CA ALA A 223 -19.27 11.22 7.40
C ALA A 223 -18.72 9.87 6.91
N HIS A 224 -17.89 9.20 7.72
CA HIS A 224 -17.28 7.91 7.42
C HIS A 224 -17.96 6.76 8.17
N ALA A 225 -19.15 6.99 8.76
CA ALA A 225 -19.85 6.00 9.58
C ALA A 225 -20.19 4.68 8.83
N ASN A 226 -20.21 4.70 7.50
CA ASN A 226 -20.62 3.58 6.67
C ASN A 226 -19.56 3.09 5.67
N HIS A 227 -18.33 3.61 5.71
CA HIS A 227 -17.27 3.20 4.80
C HIS A 227 -15.87 3.47 5.34
N PHE A 228 -14.88 2.76 4.80
CA PHE A 228 -13.49 3.17 4.82
C PHE A 228 -13.21 4.08 3.64
N HIS A 229 -12.58 5.23 3.88
CA HIS A 229 -11.94 6.03 2.84
C HIS A 229 -10.47 5.64 2.77
N LEU A 230 -10.01 5.18 1.60
CA LEU A 230 -8.65 4.72 1.37
C LEU A 230 -8.03 5.55 0.24
N ASP A 231 -6.98 6.29 0.53
CA ASP A 231 -6.29 7.13 -0.46
C ASP A 231 -4.77 7.02 -0.35
N GLN A 232 -4.06 7.32 -1.44
CA GLN A 232 -2.59 7.27 -1.46
C GLN A 232 -1.94 8.54 -0.88
N GLY A 233 -2.75 9.55 -0.53
CA GLY A 233 -2.30 10.87 -0.12
C GLY A 233 -1.59 11.62 -1.25
N ARG A 234 -0.99 12.76 -0.88
CA ARG A 234 -0.08 13.54 -1.75
C ARG A 234 1.33 13.66 -1.17
N SER A 235 1.59 13.03 -0.03
CA SER A 235 2.88 13.10 0.68
C SER A 235 3.09 11.82 1.49
N PRO A 236 4.21 11.09 1.27
CA PRO A 236 4.51 9.86 2.00
C PRO A 236 4.56 10.09 3.52
N GLY A 237 3.84 9.28 4.30
CA GLY A 237 3.98 9.23 5.77
C GLY A 237 3.23 10.29 6.59
N ILE A 238 2.34 11.08 5.97
CA ILE A 238 1.52 12.10 6.67
C ILE A 238 0.04 11.94 6.34
N GLY A 239 -0.50 10.72 6.38
CA GLY A 239 -1.94 10.52 6.35
C GLY A 239 -2.48 9.96 7.65
N ALA A 240 -3.78 10.16 7.86
CA ALA A 240 -4.46 9.65 9.03
C ALA A 240 -4.67 8.15 8.87
N CYS A 241 -4.31 7.38 9.89
CA CYS A 241 -4.77 6.01 10.08
C CYS A 241 -5.72 6.07 11.29
N ARG A 242 -7.01 6.22 11.05
CA ARG A 242 -8.04 6.48 12.08
C ARG A 242 -9.29 5.69 11.78
#